data_AF-Q2R2N3-F1
#
_entry.id   AF-Q2R2N3-F1
#
_cell.length_a   1.000
_cell.length_b   1.000
_cell.length_c   1.000
_cell.angle_alpha   90.00
_cell.angle_beta   90.00
_cell.angle_gamma   90.00
#
_symmetry.space_group_name_H-M   'P 1'
#
loop_
_entity.id
_entity.type
_entity.pdbx_description
1 polymer ?
#
loop_
_entity_poly.entity_id
_entity_poly.type
_entity_poly.pdbx_seq_one_letter_code
_entity_poly.pdbx_strand_id
1 'polypeptide(L)'
;MTEVRNFQPCSLQTHKEKISVIKAVILWAAYKERLGETNCPTVHFNLQELLTAHCELSCLEEPFAHEEINKVVASLPSDKSPGPDGFNGDFLKACGDIVKEDFTHFVKGFMMAQSVCKVLMIPISLW
;
A
#
# COMPACT_ATOMS: atom_id res chain seq x y z
N MET A 1 -7.63 9.44 27.73
CA MET A 1 -8.70 10.36 27.30
C MET A 1 -8.03 11.60 26.75
N THR A 2 -7.75 11.63 25.46
CA THR A 2 -7.02 12.73 24.84
C THR A 2 -8.01 13.83 24.52
N GLU A 3 -7.87 14.95 25.21
CA GLU A 3 -8.68 16.14 25.09
C GLU A 3 -8.58 16.69 23.65
N VAL A 4 -9.66 16.59 22.88
CA VAL A 4 -9.73 17.15 21.53
C VAL A 4 -9.81 18.66 21.72
N ARG A 5 -8.70 19.35 21.51
CA ARG A 5 -8.60 20.81 21.60
C ARG A 5 -9.75 21.44 20.82
N ASN A 6 -10.70 22.04 21.54
CA ASN A 6 -11.73 22.87 20.95
C ASN A 6 -11.03 23.98 20.18
N PHE A 7 -11.26 24.05 18.88
CA PHE A 7 -10.68 25.07 18.00
C PHE A 7 -11.34 26.41 18.38
N GLN A 8 -10.77 27.12 19.35
CA GLN A 8 -11.19 28.49 19.65
C GLN A 8 -10.81 29.38 18.46
N PRO A 9 -11.76 30.10 17.84
CA PRO A 9 -11.44 31.04 16.78
C PRO A 9 -10.80 32.27 17.43
N CYS A 10 -9.47 32.24 17.59
CA CYS A 10 -8.69 33.41 17.97
C CYS A 10 -8.65 34.38 16.78
N SER A 11 -8.82 35.67 17.06
CA SER A 11 -8.97 36.81 16.14
C SER A 11 -8.19 36.74 14.81
N LEU A 12 -8.88 36.52 13.68
CA LEU A 12 -8.30 36.53 12.33
C LEU A 12 -8.66 37.80 11.55
N GLN A 13 -7.64 38.54 11.10
CA GLN A 13 -7.77 39.90 10.56
C GLN A 13 -7.72 40.00 9.02
N THR A 14 -7.60 38.91 8.25
CA THR A 14 -7.70 38.98 6.78
C THR A 14 -8.80 38.11 6.18
N HIS A 15 -9.41 38.58 5.08
CA HIS A 15 -10.55 37.93 4.40
C HIS A 15 -10.23 36.48 3.92
N LYS A 16 -8.97 36.19 3.59
CA LYS A 16 -8.50 34.86 3.17
C LYS A 16 -8.42 33.87 4.33
N GLU A 17 -7.99 34.31 5.51
CA GLU A 17 -7.91 33.47 6.71
C GLU A 17 -9.29 33.07 7.24
N LYS A 18 -10.27 33.98 7.15
CA LYS A 18 -11.66 33.68 7.54
C LYS A 18 -12.28 32.58 6.68
N ILE A 19 -12.02 32.58 5.36
CA ILE A 19 -12.49 31.53 4.45
C ILE A 19 -11.83 30.17 4.77
N SER A 20 -10.54 30.16 5.15
CA SER A 20 -9.83 28.94 5.53
C SER A 20 -10.44 28.28 6.77
N VAL A 21 -10.76 29.09 7.79
CA VAL A 21 -11.42 28.59 9.01
C VAL A 21 -12.83 28.06 8.73
N ILE A 22 -13.62 28.76 7.91
CA ILE A 22 -14.97 28.30 7.56
C ILE A 22 -14.91 26.95 6.81
N LYS A 23 -13.95 26.79 5.88
CA LYS A 23 -13.74 25.50 5.18
C LYS A 23 -13.35 24.39 6.14
N ALA A 24 -12.43 24.66 7.07
CA ALA A 24 -12.02 23.68 8.08
C ALA A 24 -13.17 23.27 8.99
N VAL A 25 -14.03 24.22 9.39
CA VAL A 25 -15.22 23.95 10.21
C VAL A 25 -16.23 23.07 9.47
N ILE A 26 -16.53 23.38 8.21
CA ILE A 26 -17.47 22.59 7.39
C ILE A 26 -16.92 21.17 7.18
N LEU A 27 -15.63 21.04 6.84
CA LEU A 27 -15.00 19.74 6.65
C LEU A 27 -14.99 18.92 7.93
N TRP A 28 -14.67 19.54 9.07
CA TRP A 28 -14.66 18.90 10.38
C TRP A 28 -16.05 18.43 10.81
N ALA A 29 -17.09 19.24 10.55
CA ALA A 29 -18.47 18.86 10.82
C ALA A 29 -18.89 17.65 9.99
N ALA A 30 -18.66 17.70 8.67
CA ALA A 30 -18.97 16.59 7.76
C ALA A 30 -18.18 15.31 8.09
N TYR A 31 -16.93 15.45 8.52
CA TYR A 31 -16.10 14.32 8.96
C TYR A 31 -16.63 13.67 10.23
N LYS A 32 -17.02 14.46 11.24
CA LYS A 32 -17.57 13.94 12.50
C LYS A 32 -18.92 13.27 12.33
N GLU A 33 -19.77 13.79 11.46
CA GLU A 33 -21.08 13.19 11.14
C GLU A 33 -20.92 11.80 10.52
N ARG A 34 -19.91 11.62 9.67
CA ARG A 34 -19.66 10.34 8.96
C ARG A 34 -18.79 9.37 9.74
N LEU A 35 -18.11 9.82 10.80
CA LEU A 35 -17.28 8.98 11.66
C LEU A 35 -18.17 8.04 12.49
N GLY A 36 -18.03 6.74 12.25
CA GLY A 36 -18.81 5.71 12.96
C GLY A 36 -20.14 5.35 12.28
N GLU A 37 -20.52 6.04 11.21
CA GLU A 37 -21.56 5.55 10.31
C GLU A 37 -20.98 4.53 9.33
N THR A 38 -21.48 3.31 9.38
CA THR A 38 -21.21 2.30 8.34
C THR A 38 -22.29 2.41 7.27
N ASN A 39 -22.21 3.45 6.44
CA ASN A 39 -22.94 3.42 5.17
C ASN A 39 -22.21 2.42 4.28
N CYS A 40 -22.67 1.17 4.25
CA CYS A 40 -22.17 0.15 3.33
C CYS A 40 -22.39 0.69 1.91
N PRO A 41 -21.35 1.18 1.20
CA PRO A 41 -21.54 1.63 -0.16
C PRO A 41 -22.06 0.44 -0.93
N THR A 42 -23.16 0.59 -1.67
CA THR A 42 -23.62 -0.48 -2.54
C THR A 42 -22.52 -0.71 -3.56
N VAL A 43 -21.81 -1.82 -3.38
CA VAL A 43 -20.72 -2.22 -4.28
C VAL A 43 -21.40 -2.60 -5.59
N HIS A 44 -21.50 -1.65 -6.53
CA HIS A 44 -22.14 -1.86 -7.84
C HIS A 44 -21.27 -2.68 -8.80
N PHE A 45 -20.24 -3.34 -8.28
CA PHE A 45 -19.34 -4.17 -9.04
C PHE A 45 -19.75 -5.62 -8.87
N ASN A 46 -20.14 -6.26 -9.97
CA ASN A 46 -20.34 -7.70 -10.00
C ASN A 46 -18.96 -8.36 -9.93
N LEU A 47 -18.59 -8.86 -8.75
CA LEU A 47 -17.30 -9.52 -8.56
C LEU A 47 -17.15 -10.77 -9.43
N GLN A 48 -18.24 -11.47 -9.76
CA GLN A 48 -18.20 -12.61 -10.68
C GLN A 48 -17.88 -12.19 -12.12
N GLU A 49 -18.24 -10.97 -12.54
CA GLU A 49 -17.86 -10.44 -13.86
C GLU A 49 -16.43 -9.89 -13.90
N LEU A 50 -15.92 -9.40 -12.77
CA LEU A 50 -14.54 -8.89 -12.65
C LEU A 50 -13.52 -10.00 -12.42
N LEU A 51 -13.89 -11.02 -11.66
CA LEU A 51 -13.08 -12.19 -11.34
C LEU A 51 -13.49 -13.34 -12.25
N THR A 52 -13.36 -13.15 -13.56
CA THR A 52 -13.41 -14.26 -14.50
C THR A 52 -12.28 -15.21 -14.10
N ALA A 53 -12.62 -16.37 -13.53
CA ALA A 53 -11.63 -17.38 -13.15
C ALA A 53 -10.87 -17.81 -14.40
N HIS A 54 -9.67 -17.26 -14.59
CA HIS A 54 -8.77 -17.70 -15.65
C HIS A 54 -8.12 -18.98 -15.16
N CYS A 55 -8.38 -20.10 -15.84
CA CYS A 55 -7.78 -21.39 -15.52
C CYS A 55 -6.24 -21.40 -15.62
N GLU A 56 -5.65 -20.38 -16.25
CA GLU A 56 -4.22 -20.30 -16.58
C GLU A 56 -3.45 -19.28 -15.70
N LEU A 57 -3.73 -19.25 -14.39
CA LEU A 57 -2.94 -18.42 -13.44
C LEU A 57 -1.71 -19.16 -12.87
N SER A 58 -1.43 -20.38 -13.32
CA SER A 58 -0.30 -21.18 -12.84
C SER A 58 1.04 -20.45 -13.01
N CYS A 59 1.18 -19.62 -14.04
CA CYS A 59 2.37 -18.79 -14.27
C CYS A 59 2.61 -17.72 -13.17
N LEU A 60 1.59 -17.33 -12.40
CA LEU A 60 1.75 -16.42 -11.26
C LEU A 60 2.31 -17.12 -10.01
N GLU A 61 2.30 -18.46 -9.98
CA GLU A 61 2.82 -19.26 -8.86
C GLU A 61 4.23 -19.80 -9.14
N GLU A 62 4.72 -19.66 -10.37
CA GLU A 62 6.06 -20.09 -10.74
C GLU A 62 7.13 -19.19 -10.11
N PRO A 63 8.21 -19.77 -9.55
CA PRO A 63 9.31 -18.99 -8.99
C PRO A 63 10.02 -18.19 -10.08
N PHE A 64 10.31 -16.91 -9.80
CA PHE A 64 11.01 -16.04 -10.73
C PHE A 64 12.37 -16.61 -11.15
N ALA A 65 12.70 -16.46 -12.43
CA ALA A 65 14.02 -16.80 -12.92
C ALA A 65 15.06 -15.82 -12.37
N HIS A 66 16.28 -16.31 -12.16
CA HIS A 66 17.39 -15.48 -11.67
C HIS A 66 17.63 -14.27 -12.59
N GLU A 67 17.50 -14.48 -13.90
CA GLU A 67 17.64 -13.44 -14.92
C GLU A 67 16.56 -12.36 -14.82
N GLU A 68 15.33 -12.72 -14.47
CA GLU A 68 14.24 -11.75 -14.25
C GLU A 68 14.53 -10.86 -13.05
N ILE A 69 14.95 -11.47 -11.93
CA ILE A 69 15.31 -10.73 -10.71
C ILE A 69 16.42 -9.71 -11.01
N ASN A 70 17.47 -10.16 -11.71
CA ASN A 70 18.59 -9.29 -12.08
C ASN A 70 18.17 -8.15 -13.01
N LYS A 71 17.33 -8.44 -14.02
CA LYS A 71 16.82 -7.41 -14.94
C LYS A 71 16.00 -6.35 -14.21
N VAL A 72 15.15 -6.78 -13.28
CA VAL A 72 14.34 -5.85 -12.47
C VAL A 72 15.25 -4.96 -11.62
N VAL A 73 16.19 -5.54 -10.88
CA VAL A 73 17.14 -4.77 -10.05
C VAL A 73 17.95 -3.77 -10.88
N ALA A 74 18.42 -4.18 -12.07
CA ALA A 74 19.14 -3.29 -12.98
C ALA A 74 18.28 -2.14 -13.53
N SER A 75 16.98 -2.40 -13.76
CA SER A 75 16.02 -1.42 -14.29
C SER A 75 15.47 -0.44 -13.25
N LEU A 76 15.79 -0.62 -11.97
CA LEU A 76 15.34 0.29 -10.91
C LEU A 76 15.80 1.72 -11.19
N PRO A 77 14.96 2.74 -11.02
CA PRO A 77 15.37 4.13 -11.23
C PRO A 77 16.36 4.58 -10.15
N SER A 78 17.44 5.24 -10.58
CA SER A 78 18.49 5.80 -9.71
C SER A 78 18.04 7.07 -8.97
N ASP A 79 17.07 7.79 -9.54
CA ASP A 79 16.50 9.04 -8.99
C ASP A 79 15.47 8.79 -7.87
N LYS A 80 15.67 7.73 -7.08
CA LYS A 80 14.85 7.46 -5.89
C LYS A 80 15.57 8.07 -4.69
N SER A 81 14.87 8.91 -3.92
CA SER A 81 15.38 9.36 -2.62
C SER A 81 15.74 8.17 -1.73
N PRO A 82 16.85 8.25 -0.98
CA PRO A 82 17.26 7.16 -0.10
C PRO A 82 16.21 6.87 0.98
N GLY A 83 16.15 5.62 1.40
CA GLY A 83 15.31 5.19 2.51
C GLY A 83 15.76 5.78 3.86
N PRO A 84 15.08 5.46 4.97
CA PRO A 84 15.52 5.85 6.32
C PRO A 84 16.88 5.25 6.71
N ASP A 85 17.36 4.25 5.97
CA ASP A 85 18.68 3.62 6.05
C ASP A 85 19.78 4.40 5.28
N GLY A 86 19.41 5.39 4.46
CA GLY A 86 20.35 6.20 3.69
C GLY A 86 20.80 5.59 2.37
N PHE A 87 20.32 4.40 1.99
CA PHE A 87 20.67 3.75 0.72
C PHE A 87 19.59 4.00 -0.34
N ASN A 88 20.00 4.18 -1.61
CA ASN A 88 19.09 4.29 -2.76
C ASN A 88 19.22 3.06 -3.69
N GLY A 89 18.52 3.08 -4.83
CA GLY A 89 18.61 2.02 -5.84
C GLY A 89 19.99 1.84 -6.49
N ASP A 90 20.85 2.87 -6.50
CA ASP A 90 22.22 2.78 -7.02
C ASP A 90 23.12 1.94 -6.13
N PHE A 91 22.90 1.95 -4.82
CA PHE A 91 23.63 1.07 -3.90
C PHE A 91 23.37 -0.40 -4.25
N LEU A 92 22.11 -0.76 -4.47
CA LEU A 92 21.72 -2.13 -4.87
C LEU A 92 22.31 -2.52 -6.23
N LYS A 93 22.42 -1.58 -7.17
CA LYS A 93 23.08 -1.82 -8.46
C LYS A 93 24.59 -1.99 -8.32
N ALA A 94 25.24 -1.13 -7.54
CA ALA A 94 26.69 -1.15 -7.34
C ALA A 94 27.16 -2.40 -6.59
N CYS A 95 26.38 -2.85 -5.60
CA CYS A 95 26.65 -4.06 -4.84
C CYS A 95 26.01 -5.31 -5.46
N GLY A 96 25.42 -5.21 -6.66
CA GLY A 96 24.64 -6.28 -7.29
C GLY A 96 25.36 -7.62 -7.28
N ASP A 97 26.62 -7.67 -7.69
CA ASP A 97 27.39 -8.93 -7.73
C ASP A 97 27.62 -9.58 -6.35
N ILE A 98 27.55 -8.80 -5.27
CA ILE A 98 27.74 -9.27 -3.90
C ILE A 98 26.43 -9.77 -3.32
N VAL A 99 25.34 -9.01 -3.47
CA VAL A 99 24.03 -9.33 -2.85
C VAL A 99 23.11 -10.16 -3.74
N LYS A 100 23.43 -10.37 -5.01
CA LYS A 100 22.56 -11.06 -5.99
C LYS A 100 22.15 -12.47 -5.57
N GLU A 101 23.05 -13.24 -4.98
CA GLU A 101 22.76 -14.61 -4.54
C GLU A 101 21.84 -14.61 -3.31
N ASP A 102 22.19 -13.83 -2.29
CA ASP A 102 21.39 -13.67 -1.07
C ASP A 102 19.99 -13.13 -1.37
N PHE A 103 19.90 -12.11 -2.24
CA PHE A 103 18.63 -11.52 -2.66
C PHE A 103 17.77 -12.51 -3.42
N THR A 104 18.37 -13.34 -4.27
CA THR A 104 17.65 -14.41 -4.97
C THR A 104 17.11 -15.45 -4.01
N HIS A 105 17.92 -15.87 -3.03
CA HIS A 105 17.49 -16.82 -2.01
C HIS A 105 16.35 -16.25 -1.16
N PHE A 106 16.44 -14.97 -0.80
CA PHE A 106 15.38 -14.24 -0.11
C PHE A 106 14.07 -14.20 -0.91
N VAL A 107 14.13 -13.80 -2.18
CA VAL A 107 12.94 -13.74 -3.05
C VAL A 107 12.29 -15.12 -3.19
N LYS A 108 13.09 -16.17 -3.41
CA LYS A 108 12.59 -17.55 -3.48
C LYS A 108 11.96 -17.99 -2.17
N GLY A 109 12.59 -17.71 -1.04
CA GLY A 109 12.05 -18.00 0.29
C GLY A 109 10.73 -17.29 0.56
N PHE A 110 10.63 -16.02 0.17
CA PHE A 110 9.40 -15.24 0.28
C PHE A 110 8.26 -15.83 -0.57
N MET A 111 8.53 -16.24 -1.82
CA MET A 111 7.53 -16.87 -2.67
C MET A 111 7.05 -18.22 -2.12
N MET A 112 7.97 -19.05 -1.64
CA MET A 112 7.61 -20.32 -1.02
C MET A 112 6.77 -20.11 0.24
N ALA A 113 7.12 -19.13 1.07
CA ALA A 113 6.33 -18.75 2.25
C ALA A 113 4.95 -18.17 1.89
N GLN A 114 4.84 -17.46 0.76
CA GLN A 114 3.58 -16.87 0.29
C GLN A 114 2.56 -17.94 -0.16
N SER A 115 3.02 -19.12 -0.59
CA SER A 115 2.14 -20.29 -0.81
C SER A 115 1.49 -20.78 0.50
N VAL A 116 2.16 -20.62 1.64
CA VAL A 116 1.66 -21.01 2.96
C VAL A 116 0.55 -20.06 3.43
N CYS A 117 0.60 -18.78 3.03
CA CYS A 117 -0.45 -17.80 3.32
C CYS A 117 -1.71 -17.98 2.45
N LYS A 118 -1.65 -18.66 1.31
CA LYS A 118 -2.86 -18.99 0.52
C LYS A 118 -3.71 -20.08 1.19
N VAL A 119 -3.11 -20.99 1.96
CA VAL A 119 -3.82 -22.07 2.67
C VAL A 119 -4.66 -21.56 3.85
N LEU A 120 -4.40 -20.34 4.34
CA LEU A 120 -5.21 -19.71 5.40
C LEU A 120 -6.53 -19.07 4.88
N MET A 121 -6.86 -19.20 3.59
CA MET A 121 -8.17 -18.81 3.03
C MET A 121 -9.03 -20.00 2.58
N ILE A 122 -9.05 -21.09 3.37
CA ILE A 122 -10.08 -22.13 3.25
C ILE A 122 -11.38 -21.58 3.89
N PRO A 123 -12.55 -21.71 3.24
CA PRO A 123 -13.69 -20.81 3.39
C PRO A 123 -14.36 -20.78 4.77
N ILE A 124 -14.88 -19.60 5.11
CA ILE A 124 -15.75 -19.28 6.26
C ILE A 124 -17.15 -19.92 6.04
N SER A 125 -17.19 -21.22 5.81
CA SER A 125 -18.42 -22.02 5.63
C SER A 125 -18.53 -23.10 6.69
N LEU A 126 -18.13 -22.80 7.93
CA LEU A 126 -18.44 -23.63 9.08
C LEU A 126 -18.38 -22.80 10.38
N TRP A 127 -19.25 -21.80 10.50
CA TRP A 127 -19.83 -21.27 11.74
C TRP A 127 -21.13 -20.57 11.40
#